data_AF-A0A962UQ76-F1
#
_entry.id   AF-A0A962UQ76-F1
#
_cell.length_a   1.000
_cell.length_b   1.000
_cell.length_c   1.000
_cell.angle_alpha   90.00
_cell.angle_beta   90.00
_cell.angle_gamma   90.00
#
_symmetry.space_group_name_H-M   'P 1'
#
loop_
_entity.id
_entity.type
_entity.pdbx_description
1 polymer ?
#
loop_
_entity_poly.entity_id
_entity_poly.type
_entity_poly.pdbx_seq_one_letter_code
_entity_poly.pdbx_strand_id
1 'polypeptide(L)'
;MPWAVAAFTEVCRRCDDCIKACKESVLVVGDGGFPTVDFSRGACTFCADCVGACEHGALDPGLAQPWSLKAHVAESCLSMRGITCRACGDACTARAIRFLLQTGGRAVP
;
A
#
# COMPACT_ATOMS: atom_id res chain seq x y z
N MET A 1 0.09 -7.15 -4.74
CA MET A 1 -0.13 -6.49 -6.05
C MET A 1 -1.39 -5.65 -5.98
N PRO A 2 -1.41 -4.44 -6.57
CA PRO A 2 -2.60 -3.60 -6.59
C PRO A 2 -3.68 -4.20 -7.52
N TRP A 3 -4.95 -4.17 -7.13
CA TRP A 3 -6.09 -4.80 -7.83
C TRP A 3 -5.94 -6.30 -8.11
N ALA A 4 -5.10 -7.00 -7.35
CA ALA A 4 -4.92 -8.43 -7.54
C ALA A 4 -6.18 -9.22 -7.14
N VAL A 5 -6.62 -10.12 -8.01
CA VAL A 5 -7.69 -11.07 -7.68
C VAL A 5 -7.24 -12.05 -6.58
N ALA A 6 -8.18 -12.69 -5.89
CA ALA A 6 -7.86 -13.66 -4.84
C ALA A 6 -6.98 -14.82 -5.34
N ALA A 7 -7.22 -15.30 -6.58
CA ALA A 7 -6.47 -16.35 -7.23
C ALA A 7 -5.23 -15.83 -8.01
N PHE A 8 -4.64 -14.71 -7.59
CA PHE A 8 -3.56 -14.03 -8.33
C PHE A 8 -2.42 -14.96 -8.75
N THR A 9 -1.97 -15.83 -7.86
CA THR A 9 -0.85 -16.76 -8.13
C THR A 9 -1.18 -17.85 -9.15
N GLU A 10 -2.46 -18.14 -9.38
CA GLU A 10 -2.95 -19.12 -10.35
C GLU A 10 -3.16 -18.48 -11.73
N VAL A 11 -3.59 -17.21 -11.74
CA VAL A 11 -3.95 -16.48 -12.96
C VAL A 11 -2.75 -15.74 -13.57
N CYS A 12 -1.85 -15.21 -12.74
CA CYS A 12 -0.70 -14.44 -13.21
C CYS A 12 0.31 -15.32 -13.98
N ARG A 13 0.59 -14.93 -15.23
CA ARG A 13 1.54 -15.62 -16.11
C ARG A 13 3.00 -15.16 -16.01
N ARG A 14 3.31 -14.21 -15.12
CA ARG A 14 4.68 -13.70 -14.91
C ARG A 14 5.32 -13.13 -16.20
N CYS A 15 4.54 -12.38 -16.99
CA CYS A 15 4.99 -11.76 -18.24
C CYS A 15 5.67 -10.39 -18.05
N ASP A 16 5.68 -9.87 -16.83
CA ASP A 16 6.25 -8.58 -16.42
C ASP A 16 5.62 -7.32 -17.07
N ASP A 17 4.51 -7.44 -17.79
CA ASP A 17 3.91 -6.29 -18.47
C ASP A 17 3.34 -5.25 -17.48
N CYS A 18 2.76 -5.71 -16.38
CA CYS A 18 2.35 -4.83 -15.28
C CYS A 18 3.55 -4.09 -14.65
N ILE A 19 4.74 -4.69 -14.61
CA ILE A 19 5.97 -4.07 -14.11
C ILE A 19 6.41 -2.96 -15.08
N LYS A 20 6.48 -3.27 -16.37
CA LYS A 20 6.86 -2.30 -17.42
C LYS A 20 5.91 -1.11 -17.50
N ALA A 21 4.62 -1.34 -17.25
CA ALA A 21 3.59 -0.31 -17.28
C ALA A 21 3.60 0.63 -16.05
N CYS A 22 4.27 0.26 -14.96
CA CYS A 22 4.30 1.06 -13.74
C CYS A 22 5.29 2.23 -13.86
N LYS A 23 4.77 3.43 -14.12
CA LYS A 23 5.56 4.67 -14.25
C LYS A 23 6.38 4.99 -12.99
N GLU A 24 5.81 4.72 -11.82
CA GLU A 24 6.46 4.95 -10.53
C GLU A 24 7.59 3.94 -10.24
N SER A 25 7.72 2.89 -11.06
CA SER A 25 8.77 1.88 -10.93
C SER A 25 8.80 1.20 -9.55
N VAL A 26 7.64 1.11 -8.90
CA VAL A 26 7.47 0.45 -7.58
C VAL A 26 7.13 -1.03 -7.69
N LEU A 27 6.79 -1.51 -8.89
CA LEU A 27 6.61 -2.94 -9.14
C LEU A 27 7.95 -3.55 -9.55
N VAL A 28 8.30 -4.67 -8.94
CA VAL A 28 9.54 -5.41 -9.18
C VAL A 28 9.27 -6.91 -9.24
N VAL A 29 10.20 -7.68 -9.79
CA VAL A 29 10.11 -9.16 -9.76
C VAL A 29 10.49 -9.63 -8.36
N GLY A 30 9.58 -10.32 -7.67
CA GLY A 30 9.82 -10.90 -6.35
C GLY A 30 10.42 -12.31 -6.42
N ASP A 31 10.70 -12.90 -5.25
CA ASP A 31 11.43 -14.17 -5.10
C ASP A 31 10.77 -15.39 -5.78
N GLY A 32 9.46 -15.32 -6.08
CA GLY A 32 8.72 -16.35 -6.81
C GLY A 32 8.53 -16.08 -8.31
N GLY A 33 9.19 -15.07 -8.87
CA GLY A 33 8.97 -14.58 -10.23
C GLY A 33 7.63 -13.88 -10.43
N PHE A 34 6.89 -13.62 -9.35
CA PHE A 34 5.65 -12.84 -9.40
C PHE A 34 5.99 -11.35 -9.23
N PRO A 35 5.22 -10.46 -9.88
CA PRO A 35 5.35 -9.03 -9.62
C PRO A 35 4.97 -8.76 -8.16
N THR A 36 5.81 -8.00 -7.47
CA THR A 36 5.61 -7.54 -6.10
C THR A 36 5.83 -6.03 -6.04
N VAL A 37 5.35 -5.42 -4.96
CA VAL A 37 5.56 -3.99 -4.73
C VAL A 37 6.75 -3.77 -3.81
N ASP A 38 7.58 -2.80 -4.16
CA ASP A 38 8.69 -2.31 -3.35
C ASP A 38 8.49 -0.82 -3.04
N PHE A 39 7.99 -0.55 -1.83
CA PHE A 39 7.75 0.81 -1.34
C PHE A 39 9.03 1.57 -0.98
N SER A 40 10.21 0.95 -1.04
CA SER A 40 11.48 1.68 -0.90
C SER A 40 11.78 2.53 -2.14
N ARG A 41 11.20 2.19 -3.29
CA ARG A 41 11.41 2.87 -4.58
C ARG A 41 10.44 4.03 -4.81
N GLY A 42 9.36 4.11 -4.03
CA GLY A 42 8.33 5.12 -4.19
C GLY A 42 6.97 4.65 -3.68
N ALA A 43 5.91 5.25 -4.21
CA ALA A 43 4.53 4.90 -3.86
C ALA A 43 3.72 4.53 -5.10
N CYS A 44 2.69 3.70 -4.91
CA CYS A 44 1.66 3.50 -5.92
C CYS A 44 0.75 4.75 -5.97
N THR A 45 0.59 5.36 -7.13
CA THR A 45 -0.27 6.54 -7.37
C THR A 45 -1.72 6.20 -7.69
N PHE A 46 -2.06 4.90 -7.70
CA PHE A 46 -3.38 4.40 -8.08
C PHE A 46 -3.79 4.75 -9.52
N CYS A 47 -2.83 4.88 -10.43
CA CYS A 47 -3.07 5.19 -11.84
C CYS A 47 -3.76 4.08 -12.64
N ALA A 48 -3.77 2.84 -12.13
CA ALA A 48 -4.31 1.64 -12.77
C ALA A 48 -3.64 1.22 -14.09
N ASP A 49 -2.52 1.83 -14.49
CA ASP A 49 -1.78 1.46 -15.72
C ASP A 49 -1.36 -0.03 -15.71
N CYS A 50 -0.95 -0.55 -14.55
CA CYS A 50 -0.63 -1.98 -14.38
C CYS A 50 -1.83 -2.91 -14.62
N VAL A 51 -3.05 -2.46 -14.31
CA VAL A 51 -4.30 -3.20 -14.55
C VAL A 51 -4.61 -3.22 -16.04
N GLY A 52 -4.49 -2.07 -16.72
CA GLY A 52 -4.66 -1.98 -18.17
C GLY A 52 -3.68 -2.83 -18.97
N ALA A 53 -2.47 -3.05 -18.44
CA ALA A 53 -1.47 -3.94 -19.03
C ALA A 53 -1.69 -5.44 -18.76
N CYS A 54 -2.62 -5.81 -17.87
CA CYS A 54 -2.83 -7.20 -17.48
C CYS A 54 -3.87 -7.90 -18.36
N GLU A 55 -3.42 -8.48 -19.48
CA GLU A 55 -4.32 -9.21 -20.40
C GLU A 55 -4.83 -10.55 -19.84
N HIS A 56 -4.18 -11.07 -18.81
CA HIS A 56 -4.46 -12.39 -18.25
C HIS A 56 -5.55 -12.38 -17.16
N GLY A 57 -6.07 -11.19 -16.79
CA GLY A 57 -7.09 -11.06 -15.75
C GLY A 57 -6.60 -11.31 -14.32
N ALA A 58 -5.28 -11.27 -14.09
CA ALA A 58 -4.73 -11.40 -12.74
C ALA A 58 -4.98 -10.14 -11.89
N LEU A 59 -5.17 -8.99 -12.56
CA LEU A 59 -5.52 -7.72 -11.95
C LEU A 59 -6.90 -7.29 -12.46
N ASP A 60 -7.83 -6.99 -11.56
CA ASP A 60 -9.23 -6.70 -11.88
C ASP A 60 -9.60 -5.24 -11.55
N PRO A 61 -9.93 -4.41 -12.56
CA PRO A 61 -10.32 -3.01 -12.34
C PRO A 61 -11.67 -2.88 -11.61
N GLY A 62 -12.49 -3.93 -11.57
CA GLY A 62 -13.76 -3.98 -10.85
C GLY A 62 -13.61 -4.07 -9.32
N LEU A 63 -12.40 -4.33 -8.81
CA LEU A 63 -12.17 -4.33 -7.37
C LEU A 63 -12.25 -2.90 -6.80
N ALA A 64 -13.10 -2.74 -5.78
CA ALA A 64 -13.37 -1.44 -5.16
C ALA A 64 -12.15 -0.76 -4.54
N GLN A 65 -11.12 -1.53 -4.16
CA GLN A 65 -9.88 -0.99 -3.61
C GLN A 65 -8.66 -1.61 -4.29
N PRO A 66 -7.61 -0.79 -4.55
CA PRO A 66 -6.36 -1.29 -5.09
C PRO A 66 -5.66 -2.26 -4.13
N TRP A 67 -5.83 -2.10 -2.83
CA TRP A 67 -5.17 -2.93 -1.83
C TRP A 67 -6.14 -3.36 -0.76
N SER A 68 -5.92 -4.55 -0.20
CA SER A 68 -6.44 -4.95 1.10
C SER A 68 -5.48 -4.59 2.26
N LEU A 69 -4.36 -3.93 1.94
CA LEU A 69 -3.36 -3.50 2.93
C LEU A 69 -3.83 -2.25 3.65
N LYS A 70 -3.82 -2.30 4.98
CA LYS A 70 -4.08 -1.15 5.85
C LYS A 70 -3.00 -1.07 6.91
N ALA A 71 -2.43 0.12 7.09
CA ALA A 71 -1.52 0.37 8.19
C ALA A 71 -2.28 0.39 9.52
N HIS A 72 -1.70 -0.18 10.57
CA HIS A 72 -2.25 -0.20 11.91
C HIS A 72 -1.27 0.46 12.88
N VAL A 73 -1.78 1.29 13.78
CA VAL A 73 -0.99 1.84 14.88
C VAL A 73 -0.90 0.79 15.98
N ALA A 74 0.32 0.44 16.37
CA ALA A 74 0.56 -0.52 17.44
C ALA A 74 0.22 0.07 18.83
N GLU A 75 -0.13 -0.81 19.79
CA GLU A 75 -0.41 -0.44 21.18
C GLU A 75 0.80 0.18 21.92
N SER A 76 2.00 0.05 21.36
CA SER A 76 3.23 0.69 21.84
C SER A 76 3.35 2.16 21.45
N CYS A 77 2.34 2.76 20.80
CA CYS A 77 2.32 4.18 20.44
C CYS A 77 2.58 5.09 21.65
N LEU A 78 3.65 5.87 21.60
CA LEU A 78 4.05 6.80 22.68
C LEU A 78 2.95 7.82 22.99
N SER A 79 2.25 8.31 21.96
CA SER A 79 1.13 9.25 22.11
C SER A 79 -0.06 8.67 22.88
N MET A 80 -0.36 7.38 22.69
CA MET A 80 -1.39 6.68 23.47
C MET A 80 -0.98 6.47 24.93
N ARG A 81 0.32 6.56 25.24
CA ARG A 81 0.90 6.42 26.58
C ARG A 81 1.15 7.77 27.28
N GLY A 82 0.66 8.88 26.72
CA GLY A 82 0.75 10.22 27.32
C GLY A 82 2.07 10.94 27.05
N ILE A 83 2.90 10.41 26.14
CA ILE A 83 4.13 11.07 25.68
C ILE A 83 3.79 11.88 24.42
N THR A 84 4.15 13.17 24.39
CA THR A 84 3.94 14.01 23.21
C THR A 84 4.80 13.54 22.04
N CYS A 85 4.23 12.75 21.14
CA CYS A 85 4.87 12.25 19.94
C CYS A 85 3.88 12.27 18.77
N ARG A 86 4.23 12.98 17.69
CA ARG A 86 3.42 13.04 16.45
C ARG A 86 4.24 12.74 15.19
N ALA A 87 5.45 12.20 15.36
CA ALA A 87 6.41 12.03 14.28
C ALA A 87 5.85 11.28 13.06
N CYS A 88 5.04 10.23 13.25
CA CYS A 88 4.42 9.53 12.13
C CYS A 88 3.37 10.38 11.39
N GLY A 89 2.60 11.19 12.10
CA GLY A 89 1.65 12.13 11.50
C GLY A 89 2.36 13.28 10.79
N ASP A 90 3.41 13.83 11.40
CA ASP A 90 4.20 14.93 10.85
C ASP A 90 4.95 14.50 9.57
N ALA A 91 5.48 13.27 9.55
CA ALA A 91 6.13 12.68 8.37
C ALA A 91 5.13 12.30 7.26
N CYS A 92 3.84 12.09 7.60
CA CYS A 92 2.82 11.68 6.64
C CYS A 92 2.30 12.90 5.85
N THR A 93 2.90 13.16 4.69
CA THR A 93 2.50 14.27 3.80
C THR A 93 1.04 14.17 3.34
N ALA A 94 0.52 12.94 3.17
CA ALA A 94 -0.88 12.69 2.84
C ALA A 94 -1.86 13.01 4.00
N ARG A 95 -1.36 13.27 5.21
CA ARG A 95 -2.15 13.57 6.42
C ARG A 95 -3.20 12.50 6.74
N ALA A 96 -2.82 11.23 6.52
CA ALA A 96 -3.71 10.09 6.75
C ALA A 96 -3.91 9.76 8.24
N ILE A 97 -2.98 10.19 9.10
CA ILE A 97 -3.00 9.92 10.56
C ILE A 97 -3.53 11.16 11.29
N ARG A 98 -4.52 10.99 12.17
CA ARG A 98 -5.20 12.12 12.85
C ARG A 98 -5.21 11.91 14.36
N PHE A 99 -4.40 12.69 15.06
CA PHE A 99 -4.32 12.64 16.51
C PHE A 99 -5.51 13.34 17.19
N LEU A 100 -6.41 12.56 17.77
CA LEU A 100 -7.53 13.03 18.60
C LEU A 100 -7.06 13.21 20.04
N LEU A 101 -7.14 14.44 20.56
CA LEU A 101 -6.76 14.75 21.94
C LEU A 101 -7.65 14.01 22.94
N GLN A 102 -7.03 13.50 24.00
CA GLN A 102 -7.69 12.79 25.11
C GLN A 102 -7.24 13.38 26.44
N THR A 103 -7.87 12.95 27.53
CA THR A 103 -7.46 13.29 28.90
C THR A 103 -6.09 12.68 29.25
N GLY A 104 -5.42 13.26 30.25
CA GLY A 104 -4.13 12.73 30.73
C GLY A 104 -2.97 12.89 29.74
N GLY A 105 -3.00 13.90 28.87
CA GLY A 105 -1.92 14.20 27.93
C GLY A 105 -1.81 13.22 26.74
N ARG A 106 -2.78 12.31 26.59
CA ARG A 106 -2.81 11.33 25.50
C ARG A 106 -3.40 11.94 24.23
N ALA A 107 -2.94 11.45 23.08
CA ALA A 107 -3.64 11.66 21.81
C ALA A 107 -3.67 10.36 21.01
N VAL A 108 -4.86 9.97 20.56
CA VAL A 108 -5.08 8.72 19.82
C VAL A 108 -4.99 9.03 18.32
N PRO A 109 -4.01 8.47 17.60
CA PRO A 109 -3.81 8.66 16.16
C PRO A 109 -4.82 7.95 15.25
#